data_AF-A0A7X3YTC7-F1
#
_entry.id   AF-A0A7X3YTC7-F1
#
_cell.length_a   1.000
_cell.length_b   1.000
_cell.length_c   1.000
_cell.angle_alpha   90.00
_cell.angle_beta   90.00
_cell.angle_gamma   90.00
#
_symmetry.space_group_name_H-M   'P 1'
#
loop_
_entity.id
_entity.type
_entity.pdbx_description
1 polymer ?
#
loop_
_entity_poly.entity_id
_entity_poly.type
_entity_poly.pdbx_seq_one_letter_code
_entity_poly.pdbx_strand_id
1 'polypeptide(L)' 'SPEAHVYFVHSYYVEPEEADVVCTETRYGVPFVSSVTRGKVFACQFHPEKSQKVGLQLLKNFGAWH' A
#
# COMPACT_ATOMS: atom_id res chain seq x y z
N SER A 1 8.89 4.48 15.36
CA SER A 1 7.60 4.25 16.02
C SER A 1 7.46 2.78 16.33
N PRO A 2 6.63 2.35 17.31
CA PRO A 2 6.23 0.94 17.39
C PRO A 2 5.81 0.45 16.00
N GLU A 3 6.04 -0.83 15.69
CA GLU A 3 5.84 -1.40 14.36
C GLU A 3 4.49 -0.97 13.77
N ALA A 4 4.53 -0.33 12.59
CA ALA A 4 3.34 0.15 11.90
C ALA A 4 2.80 -0.98 11.01
N HIS A 5 1.61 -1.46 11.32
CA HIS A 5 0.95 -2.53 10.57
C HIS A 5 -0.24 -2.00 9.77
N VAL A 6 -0.46 -2.60 8.60
CA VAL A 6 -1.62 -2.36 7.74
C VAL A 6 -2.35 -3.67 7.47
N TYR A 7 -3.65 -3.58 7.19
CA TYR A 7 -4.54 -4.72 7.07
C TYR A 7 -4.67 -5.21 5.63
N PHE A 8 -4.37 -6.49 5.40
CA PHE A 8 -4.52 -7.17 4.10
C PHE A 8 -5.62 -8.24 4.19
N VAL A 9 -6.43 -8.35 3.13
CA VAL A 9 -7.37 -9.48 2.93
C VAL A 9 -7.56 -9.73 1.43
N HIS A 10 -6.75 -10.63 0.87
CA HIS A 10 -6.79 -10.96 -0.56
C HIS A 10 -6.15 -12.33 -0.81
N SER A 11 -6.55 -12.99 -1.90
CA SER A 11 -5.97 -14.26 -2.35
C SER A 11 -4.97 -14.10 -3.50
N TYR A 12 -5.02 -12.96 -4.20
CA TYR A 12 -4.18 -12.64 -5.35
C TYR A 12 -3.37 -11.39 -5.06
N TYR A 13 -2.26 -11.19 -5.78
CA TYR A 13 -1.48 -9.98 -5.77
C TYR A 13 -1.16 -9.54 -7.19
N VAL A 14 -0.77 -8.28 -7.37
CA VAL A 14 -0.39 -7.74 -8.67
C VAL A 14 1.09 -8.03 -8.96
N GLU A 15 1.39 -8.47 -10.17
CA GLU A 15 2.73 -8.49 -10.74
C GLU A 15 2.78 -7.40 -11.83
N PRO A 16 3.34 -6.22 -11.54
CA PRO A 16 3.34 -5.12 -12.50
C PRO A 16 4.26 -5.42 -13.69
N GLU A 17 3.81 -5.09 -14.91
CA GLU A 17 4.65 -5.16 -16.11
C GLU A 17 5.80 -4.15 -16.06
N GLU A 18 5.57 -2.99 -15.45
CA GLU A 18 6.52 -1.88 -15.35
C GLU A 18 7.00 -1.75 -13.90
N ALA A 19 8.29 -2.01 -13.66
CA ALA A 19 8.84 -2.01 -12.30
C ALA A 19 8.92 -0.62 -11.65
N ASP A 20 8.90 0.45 -12.46
CA ASP A 20 9.01 1.83 -12.00
C ASP A 20 7.77 2.34 -11.25
N VAL A 21 6.63 1.65 -11.39
CA VAL A 21 5.40 1.98 -10.66
C VAL A 21 5.40 1.46 -9.22
N VAL A 22 6.31 0.56 -8.85
CA VAL A 22 6.33 -0.08 -7.52
C VAL A 22 6.78 0.89 -6.45
N CYS A 23 5.95 1.10 -5.42
CA CYS A 23 6.30 1.92 -4.26
C CYS A 23 6.78 1.09 -3.08
N THR A 24 6.05 0.02 -2.77
CA THR A 24 6.34 -0.82 -1.60
C THR A 24 6.09 -2.29 -1.89
N GLU A 25 6.85 -3.13 -1.21
CA GLU A 25 6.65 -4.57 -1.16
C GLU A 25 6.31 -5.03 0.26
N THR A 26 5.64 -6.17 0.36
CA THR A 26 5.33 -6.82 1.63
C THR A 26 5.59 -8.31 1.48
N ARG A 27 5.99 -8.97 2.57
CA ARG A 27 6.30 -10.41 2.57
C ARG A 27 5.21 -11.17 3.29
N TYR A 28 4.56 -12.08 2.58
CA TYR A 28 3.65 -13.09 3.14
C TYR A 28 3.81 -14.39 2.35
N GLY A 29 4.64 -15.31 2.87
CA GLY A 29 5.16 -16.45 2.11
C GLY A 29 6.16 -16.01 1.03
N VAL A 30 5.68 -15.26 0.04
CA VAL A 30 6.46 -14.62 -1.04
C VAL A 30 6.45 -13.09 -0.89
N PRO A 31 7.45 -12.37 -1.44
CA PRO A 31 7.34 -10.93 -1.61
C PRO A 31 6.26 -10.62 -2.65
N PHE A 32 5.49 -9.56 -2.42
CA PHE A 32 4.51 -9.05 -3.37
C PHE A 32 4.41 -7.53 -3.28
N VAL A 33 3.97 -6.90 -4.37
CA VAL A 33 3.77 -5.45 -4.44
C VAL A 33 2.56 -5.06 -3.58
N SER A 34 2.78 -4.19 -2.59
CA SER A 34 1.72 -3.75 -1.66
C SER A 34 1.21 -2.33 -1.94
N SER A 35 1.95 -1.53 -2.71
CA SER A 35 1.45 -0.27 -3.28
C SER A 35 2.19 0.14 -4.55
N VAL A 36 1.51 0.90 -5.40
CA VAL A 36 2.01 1.44 -6.67
C VAL A 36 1.65 2.92 -6.84
N THR A 37 2.42 3.62 -7.68
CA THR A 37 2.12 5.00 -8.09
C THR A 37 2.42 5.24 -9.56
N ARG A 38 1.63 6.12 -10.19
CA ARG A 38 1.90 6.67 -11.53
C ARG A 38 1.31 8.06 -11.63
N GLY A 39 2.19 9.06 -11.72
CA GLY A 39 1.77 10.47 -11.72
C GLY A 39 0.98 10.81 -10.45
N LYS A 40 -0.30 11.18 -10.60
CA LYS A 40 -1.22 11.50 -9.49
C LYS A 40 -2.09 10.32 -9.05
N VAL A 41 -1.80 9.12 -9.53
CA VAL A 41 -2.53 7.90 -9.16
C VAL A 41 -1.70 7.14 -8.13
N PHE A 42 -2.33 6.83 -7.00
CA PHE A 42 -1.79 5.94 -5.97
C PHE A 42 -2.78 4.80 -5.74
N ALA A 43 -2.27 3.58 -5.59
CA ALA A 43 -3.08 2.41 -5.23
C ALA A 43 -2.34 1.55 -4.21
N CYS A 44 -3.08 0.94 -3.28
CA CYS A 44 -2.57 0.03 -2.28
C CYS A 44 -3.39 -1.25 -2.20
N GLN A 45 -2.72 -2.37 -1.89
CA GLN A 45 -3.37 -3.68 -1.76
C GLN A 45 -3.93 -3.90 -0.35
N PHE A 46 -3.37 -3.23 0.66
CA PHE A 46 -3.93 -3.17 2.01
C PHE A 46 -5.12 -2.21 2.07
N HIS A 47 -5.88 -2.27 3.16
CA HIS A 47 -7.04 -1.43 3.44
C HIS A 47 -6.67 -0.32 4.44
N PRO A 48 -6.37 0.92 4.00
CA PRO A 48 -6.07 2.02 4.91
C PRO A 48 -7.20 2.26 5.92
N GLU A 49 -8.46 2.13 5.49
CA GLU A 49 -9.64 2.31 6.34
C GLU A 49 -9.77 1.26 7.46
N LYS A 50 -9.14 0.08 7.29
CA LYS A 50 -9.10 -0.99 8.31
C LYS A 50 -7.79 -1.04 9.10
N SER A 51 -6.85 -0.14 8.82
CA SER A 51 -5.49 -0.14 9.39
C SER A 51 -5.32 0.80 10.59
N GLN A 52 -6.41 1.12 11.29
CA GLN A 52 -6.42 1.94 12.52
C GLN A 52 -5.65 3.27 12.38
N LYS A 53 -4.86 3.65 13.41
CA LYS A 53 -4.13 4.93 13.45
C LYS A 53 -3.15 5.08 12.28
N VAL A 54 -2.52 3.98 11.86
CA VAL A 54 -1.61 3.96 10.71
C VAL A 54 -2.39 4.27 9.43
N GLY A 55 -3.51 3.58 9.24
CA GLY A 55 -4.42 3.79 8.12
C GLY A 55 -4.97 5.20 7.99
N LEU A 56 -5.42 5.78 9.11
CA LEU A 56 -5.88 7.17 9.15
C LEU A 56 -4.77 8.16 8.79
N GLN A 57 -3.52 7.89 9.19
CA GLN A 57 -2.39 8.75 8.82
C GLN A 57 -2.11 8.66 7.31
N LEU A 58 -2.18 7.46 6.72
CA LEU A 58 -2.01 7.28 5.27
C LEU A 58 -3.08 8.05 4.48
N LEU A 59 -4.36 7.97 4.90
CA LEU A 59 -5.45 8.70 4.26
C LEU A 59 -5.28 10.22 4.36
N LYS A 60 -4.80 10.73 5.50
CA LYS A 60 -4.48 12.16 5.67
C LYS A 60 -3.36 12.59 4.73
N ASN A 61 -2.30 11.79 4.62
CA ASN A 61 -1.19 12.09 3.73
C ASN A 61 -1.65 12.10 2.27
N PHE A 62 -2.49 11.14 1.88
CA PHE A 62 -3.07 11.08 0.54
C PHE A 62 -3.96 12.30 0.25
N GLY A 63 -4.81 12.71 1.18
CA GLY A 63 -5.66 13.91 1.02
C GLY A 63 -4.89 15.23 0.94
N ALA A 64 -3.67 15.28 1.47
CA ALA A 64 -2.78 16.44 1.40
C ALA A 64 -1.78 16.37 0.23
N TRP A 65 -1.87 15.34 -0.61
CA TRP A 65 -0.94 15.11 -1.71
C TRP A 65 -1.31 15.96 -2.94
N HIS A 66 -0.32 16.62 -3.56
CA HIS A 66 -0.48 17.54 -4.70
C HIS A 66 0.55 17.27 -5.79
#